data_AF-A0A8H6X0L0-F1
#
_entry.id   AF-A0A8H6X0L0-F1
#
_cell.length_a   1.000
_cell.length_b   1.000
_cell.length_c   1.000
_cell.angle_alpha   90.00
_cell.angle_beta   90.00
_cell.angle_gamma   90.00
#
_symmetry.space_group_name_H-M   'P 1'
#
loop_
_entity.id
_entity.type
_entity.pdbx_description
1 polymer ?
#
loop_
_entity_poly.entity_id
_entity_poly.type
_entity_poly.pdbx_seq_one_letter_code
_entity_poly.pdbx_strand_id
1 'polypeptide(L)'
;MLKSYTDDDDLLSGLPRFDQFLSGLTGKRRVLEISGERASGKTVGQDIAINSSPTTALQFLVLHLVLRYLVDTPSASVLWIDTTSDFSVSWAAEILSGLAGSEPSDALDRLQICQAFEVETVFQALDTVPTSNLSNTPSMRVVVIDTVTTLLSPLLSPMPQGHAIMTALMRQLRVVARNATVFVINDTVAVDAKQPKIRKPALGPSFTFMTDATLWLASVGDRGEDDGSTSHVVQLYRTKITVSS
;
A
#
# COMPACT_ATOMS: atom_id res chain seq x y z
N MET A 1 33.90 -16.32 3.81
CA MET A 1 33.01 -16.29 2.63
C MET A 1 31.66 -16.86 3.06
N LEU A 2 30.77 -16.01 3.55
CA LEU A 2 29.39 -16.34 3.88
C LEU A 2 28.56 -15.22 3.26
N LYS A 3 27.97 -15.47 2.09
CA LYS A 3 26.86 -14.65 1.61
C LYS A 3 25.72 -14.93 2.57
N SER A 4 25.40 -13.99 3.46
CA SER A 4 24.12 -13.99 4.14
C SER A 4 23.06 -13.83 3.05
N TYR A 5 22.23 -14.85 2.86
CA TYR A 5 20.99 -14.74 2.10
C TYR A 5 20.06 -13.82 2.90
N THR A 6 20.20 -12.50 2.75
CA THR A 6 19.06 -11.61 2.91
C THR A 6 18.12 -11.94 1.74
N ASP A 7 16.87 -12.27 2.03
CA ASP A 7 15.81 -12.39 1.02
C ASP A 7 15.81 -11.05 0.26
N ASP A 8 16.34 -11.03 -0.96
CA ASP A 8 16.82 -9.84 -1.70
C ASP A 8 15.66 -8.96 -2.25
N ASP A 9 14.49 -9.02 -1.64
CA ASP A 9 13.22 -8.52 -2.18
C ASP A 9 12.38 -7.68 -1.19
N ASP A 10 12.83 -7.45 0.05
CA ASP A 10 12.11 -6.59 0.99
C ASP A 10 11.96 -5.17 0.42
N LEU A 11 10.73 -4.64 0.41
CA LEU A 11 10.51 -3.22 0.14
C LEU A 11 10.93 -2.42 1.36
N LEU A 12 11.99 -1.62 1.20
CA LEU A 12 12.55 -0.76 2.23
C LEU A 12 12.10 0.68 2.04
N SER A 13 12.08 1.43 3.14
CA SER A 13 11.80 2.87 3.19
C SER A 13 13.06 3.72 3.13
N GLY A 14 14.22 3.18 3.52
CA GLY A 14 15.46 3.93 3.73
C GLY A 14 15.58 4.54 5.14
N LEU A 15 14.60 4.33 6.02
CA LEU A 15 14.67 4.69 7.42
C LEU A 15 15.05 3.45 8.25
N PRO A 16 16.26 3.36 8.83
CA PRO A 16 16.77 2.10 9.42
C PRO A 16 15.85 1.42 10.43
N ARG A 17 15.18 2.21 11.29
CA ARG A 17 14.23 1.67 12.28
C ARG A 17 12.96 1.13 11.63
N PHE A 18 12.47 1.80 10.59
CA PHE A 18 11.27 1.35 9.89
C PHE A 18 11.59 0.18 8.96
N ASP A 19 12.78 0.16 8.35
CA ASP A 19 13.29 -0.96 7.55
C ASP A 19 13.46 -2.22 8.41
N GLN A 20 13.98 -2.08 9.62
CA GLN A 20 14.02 -3.19 10.58
C GLN A 20 12.62 -3.73 10.90
N PHE A 21 11.62 -2.86 10.99
CA PHE A 21 10.23 -3.25 11.21
C PHE A 21 9.61 -3.92 9.97
N LEU A 22 9.90 -3.43 8.77
CA LEU A 22 9.41 -3.98 7.50
C LEU A 22 10.12 -5.27 7.10
N SER A 23 11.32 -5.52 7.61
CA SER A 23 12.12 -6.67 7.23
C SER A 23 11.37 -7.98 7.46
N GLY A 24 11.34 -8.79 6.42
CA GLY A 24 10.61 -10.06 6.41
C GLY A 24 9.09 -9.91 6.38
N LEU A 25 8.52 -8.70 6.36
CA LEU A 25 7.09 -8.42 6.10
C LEU A 25 6.83 -8.23 4.61
N THR A 26 7.68 -7.46 3.91
CA THR A 26 7.43 -6.96 2.54
C THR A 26 8.10 -7.77 1.43
N GLY A 27 9.14 -8.54 1.70
CA GLY A 27 9.96 -9.23 0.69
C GLY A 27 9.52 -10.64 0.35
N LYS A 28 8.63 -11.22 1.15
CA LYS A 28 7.96 -12.46 0.76
C LYS A 28 6.68 -12.07 0.07
N ARG A 29 6.59 -12.41 -1.21
CA ARG A 29 5.43 -12.27 -2.09
C ARG A 29 4.12 -12.60 -1.32
N ARG A 30 3.43 -11.55 -0.86
CA ARG A 30 2.35 -11.60 0.14
C ARG A 30 1.27 -10.61 -0.20
N VAL A 31 0.13 -10.74 0.46
CA VAL A 31 -0.94 -9.74 0.42
C VAL A 31 -0.96 -8.96 1.73
N LEU A 32 -0.58 -7.69 1.68
CA LEU A 32 -0.48 -6.78 2.82
C LEU A 32 -1.62 -5.77 2.76
N GLU A 33 -2.40 -5.70 3.83
CA GLU A 33 -3.38 -4.63 4.04
C GLU A 33 -2.67 -3.43 4.67
N ILE A 34 -2.98 -2.24 4.16
CA ILE A 34 -2.55 -0.98 4.76
C ILE A 34 -3.79 -0.17 5.10
N SER A 35 -3.93 0.17 6.37
CA SER A 35 -5.04 0.98 6.89
C SER A 35 -4.52 2.00 7.88
N GLY A 36 -5.34 2.97 8.28
CA GLY A 36 -4.88 3.94 9.27
C GLY A 36 -5.93 4.90 9.80
N GLU A 37 -5.56 5.56 10.88
CA GLU A 37 -6.34 6.63 11.46
C GLU A 37 -6.42 7.82 10.51
N ARG A 38 -7.55 8.52 10.57
CA ARG A 38 -7.67 9.83 9.97
C ARG A 38 -6.69 10.76 10.70
N ALA A 39 -5.70 11.30 9.98
CA ALA A 39 -5.03 12.52 10.43
C ALA A 39 -6.16 13.49 10.81
N SER A 40 -6.26 13.83 12.08
CA SER A 40 -7.34 14.67 12.56
C SER A 40 -7.06 16.09 12.08
N GLY A 41 -7.37 16.35 10.79
CA GLY A 41 -7.27 17.65 10.14
C GLY A 41 -8.08 18.67 10.90
N LYS A 42 -7.42 19.32 11.85
CA LYS A 42 -7.79 20.61 12.42
C LYS A 42 -6.53 21.47 12.35
N THR A 43 -6.17 21.88 11.13
CA THR A 43 -5.48 23.16 10.95
C THR A 43 -6.51 24.10 10.35
N VAL A 44 -7.24 24.79 11.24
CA VAL A 44 -7.84 26.08 10.89
C VAL A 44 -6.69 27.07 11.03
N GLY A 45 -6.03 27.36 9.92
CA GLY A 45 -4.88 28.25 9.85
C GLY A 45 -4.38 28.27 8.42
N GLN A 46 -4.27 29.46 7.84
CA GLN A 46 -3.77 29.71 6.49
C GLN A 46 -2.41 29.06 6.25
N ASP A 47 -2.20 28.73 4.97
CA ASP A 47 -0.97 28.24 4.34
C ASP A 47 -0.79 26.71 4.28
N ILE A 48 -1.14 26.19 3.09
CA ILE A 48 -0.99 24.80 2.62
C ILE A 48 -1.63 23.76 3.55
N ALA A 49 -2.94 23.89 3.76
CA ALA A 49 -3.77 22.77 4.20
C ALA A 49 -3.76 21.68 3.11
N ILE A 50 -2.82 20.75 3.19
CA ILE A 50 -3.04 19.42 2.64
C ILE A 50 -4.20 18.86 3.46
N ASN A 51 -5.43 19.10 3.00
CA ASN A 51 -6.63 18.39 3.41
C ASN A 51 -6.54 16.94 2.90
N SER A 52 -5.41 16.28 3.14
CA SER A 52 -5.14 14.92 2.71
C SER A 52 -6.14 14.01 3.42
N SER A 53 -6.92 13.28 2.62
CA SER A 53 -7.70 12.17 3.13
C SER A 53 -6.75 11.22 3.90
N PRO A 54 -7.19 10.50 4.94
CA PRO A 54 -6.40 9.40 5.55
C PRO A 54 -5.72 8.51 4.50
N THR A 55 -6.44 8.26 3.42
CA THR A 55 -6.03 7.51 2.23
C THR A 55 -4.74 8.07 1.61
N THR A 56 -4.57 9.39 1.57
CA THR A 56 -3.41 10.05 0.97
C THR A 56 -2.10 9.72 1.69
N ALA A 57 -2.08 9.68 3.03
CA ALA A 57 -0.87 9.32 3.78
C ALA A 57 -0.49 7.85 3.58
N LEU A 58 -1.49 6.97 3.47
CA LEU A 58 -1.29 5.55 3.16
C LEU A 58 -0.74 5.38 1.73
N GLN A 59 -1.35 6.06 0.75
CA GLN A 59 -0.88 6.06 -0.64
C GLN A 59 0.55 6.59 -0.73
N PHE A 60 0.87 7.69 -0.06
CA PHE A 60 2.22 8.27 -0.04
C PHE A 60 3.26 7.29 0.52
N LEU A 61 2.94 6.63 1.65
CA LEU A 61 3.81 5.61 2.23
C LEU A 61 4.09 4.47 1.24
N VAL A 62 3.05 3.93 0.60
CA VAL A 62 3.19 2.84 -0.36
C VAL A 62 3.95 3.29 -1.60
N LEU A 63 3.65 4.47 -2.12
CA LEU A 63 4.32 5.06 -3.27
C LEU A 63 5.81 5.25 -2.99
N HIS A 64 6.17 5.74 -1.80
CA HIS A 64 7.57 5.87 -1.38
C HIS A 64 8.31 4.53 -1.38
N LEU A 65 7.71 3.48 -0.78
CA LEU A 65 8.29 2.13 -0.76
C LEU A 65 8.46 1.57 -2.18
N VAL A 66 7.45 1.76 -3.04
CA VAL A 66 7.44 1.31 -4.43
C VAL A 66 8.53 2.01 -5.25
N LEU A 67 8.60 3.34 -5.18
CA LEU A 67 9.54 4.12 -5.98
C LEU A 67 10.97 3.82 -5.56
N ARG A 68 11.23 3.73 -4.25
CA ARG A 68 12.53 3.31 -3.75
C ARG A 68 12.90 1.91 -4.23
N TYR A 69 11.97 0.95 -4.17
CA TYR A 69 12.20 -0.40 -4.68
C TYR A 69 12.51 -0.41 -6.18
N LEU A 70 11.82 0.41 -6.98
CA LEU A 70 12.10 0.56 -8.41
C LEU A 70 13.49 1.15 -8.66
N VAL A 71 13.93 2.13 -7.87
CA VAL A 71 15.29 2.70 -7.94
C VAL A 71 16.34 1.65 -7.61
N ASP A 72 16.13 0.89 -6.54
CA ASP A 72 17.10 -0.12 -6.06
C ASP A 72 17.08 -1.40 -6.93
N THR A 73 15.99 -1.65 -7.68
CA THR A 73 15.79 -2.88 -8.47
C THR A 73 15.41 -2.58 -9.94
N PRO A 74 16.41 -2.42 -10.84
CA PRO A 74 16.16 -2.06 -12.25
C PRO A 74 15.35 -3.08 -13.06
N SER A 75 15.35 -4.35 -12.64
CA SER A 75 14.61 -5.43 -13.31
C SER A 75 13.16 -5.58 -12.82
N ALA A 76 12.73 -4.76 -11.86
CA ALA A 76 11.38 -4.78 -11.33
C ALA A 76 10.46 -3.81 -12.08
N SER A 77 9.20 -4.21 -12.24
CA SER A 77 8.09 -3.30 -12.56
C SER A 77 7.01 -3.37 -11.48
N VAL A 78 6.21 -2.30 -11.39
CA VAL A 78 5.08 -2.18 -10.46
C VAL A 78 3.80 -1.86 -11.24
N LEU A 79 2.70 -2.45 -10.80
CA LEU A 79 1.34 -2.11 -11.24
C LEU A 79 0.62 -1.39 -10.11
N TRP A 80 0.29 -0.12 -10.31
CA TRP A 80 -0.60 0.66 -9.47
C TRP A 80 -2.00 0.66 -10.07
N ILE A 81 -2.96 0.11 -9.33
CA ILE A 81 -4.38 0.11 -9.67
C ILE A 81 -5.02 1.27 -8.91
N ASP A 82 -5.32 2.34 -9.65
CA ASP A 82 -5.93 3.57 -9.15
C ASP A 82 -7.46 3.45 -9.21
N THR A 83 -8.09 3.37 -8.04
CA THR A 83 -9.55 3.22 -7.91
C THR A 83 -10.28 4.54 -7.67
N THR A 84 -9.54 5.63 -7.48
CA THR A 84 -10.04 6.95 -7.08
C THR A 84 -9.75 8.05 -8.09
N SER A 85 -8.93 7.78 -9.11
CA SER A 85 -8.42 8.75 -10.07
C SER A 85 -7.61 9.89 -9.42
N ASP A 86 -7.03 9.64 -8.24
CA ASP A 86 -6.30 10.62 -7.44
C ASP A 86 -4.79 10.38 -7.42
N PHE A 87 -4.28 9.44 -8.21
CA PHE A 87 -2.85 9.21 -8.35
C PHE A 87 -2.13 10.47 -8.83
N SER A 88 -1.13 10.92 -8.06
CA SER A 88 -0.37 12.14 -8.33
C SER A 88 0.99 11.83 -8.92
N VAL A 89 1.15 12.06 -10.22
CA VAL A 89 2.44 11.95 -10.92
C VAL A 89 3.45 12.96 -10.38
N SER A 90 3.01 14.15 -9.97
CA SER A 90 3.89 15.17 -9.39
C SER A 90 4.49 14.71 -8.06
N TRP A 91 3.71 14.03 -7.20
CA TRP A 91 4.24 13.44 -5.97
C TRP A 91 5.25 12.33 -6.26
N ALA A 92 4.99 11.48 -7.25
CA ALA A 92 5.95 10.45 -7.63
C ALA A 92 7.30 11.06 -8.08
N ALA A 93 7.25 12.11 -8.91
CA ALA A 93 8.45 12.82 -9.35
C ALA A 93 9.19 13.53 -8.20
N GLU A 94 8.44 14.12 -7.26
CA GLU A 94 9.00 14.79 -6.08
C GLU A 94 9.71 13.79 -5.15
N ILE A 95 9.08 12.64 -4.87
CA ILE A 95 9.70 11.56 -4.09
C ILE A 95 10.99 11.09 -4.77
N LEU A 96 10.94 10.82 -6.08
CA LEU A 96 12.13 10.38 -6.83
C LEU A 96 13.25 11.41 -6.83
N SER A 97 12.92 12.70 -6.91
CA SER A 97 13.92 13.77 -6.85
C SER A 97 14.63 13.81 -5.49
N GLY A 98 13.97 13.37 -4.42
CA GLY A 98 14.57 13.21 -3.09
C GLY A 98 15.35 11.91 -2.90
N LEU A 99 15.11 10.88 -3.73
CA LEU A 99 15.83 9.60 -3.69
C LEU A 99 17.13 9.72 -4.50
N ALA A 100 18.25 9.93 -3.82
CA ALA A 100 19.56 10.03 -4.47
C ALA A 100 19.94 8.72 -5.20
N GLY A 101 20.36 8.81 -6.48
CA GLY A 101 21.12 7.74 -7.15
C GLY A 101 20.61 7.23 -8.50
N SER A 102 19.45 7.67 -9.00
CA SER A 102 18.93 7.24 -10.31
C SER A 102 18.31 8.39 -11.09
N GLU A 103 18.40 8.35 -12.42
CA GLU A 103 17.57 9.20 -13.30
C GLU A 103 16.09 8.88 -13.04
N PRO A 104 15.27 9.86 -12.59
CA PRO A 104 13.86 9.62 -12.22
C PRO A 104 13.02 8.97 -13.32
N SER A 105 13.40 9.15 -14.59
CA SER A 105 12.68 8.63 -15.74
C SER A 105 12.61 7.11 -15.80
N ASP A 106 13.70 6.39 -15.48
CA ASP A 106 13.72 4.92 -15.61
C ASP A 106 12.79 4.22 -14.60
N ALA A 107 12.71 4.74 -13.38
CA ALA A 107 11.80 4.21 -12.37
C ALA A 107 10.33 4.47 -12.73
N LEU A 108 10.02 5.67 -13.25
CA LEU A 108 8.66 6.03 -13.68
C LEU A 108 8.20 5.20 -14.88
N ASP A 109 9.08 4.91 -15.84
CA ASP A 109 8.76 4.08 -17.01
C ASP A 109 8.38 2.64 -16.62
N ARG A 110 8.82 2.18 -15.44
CA ARG A 110 8.52 0.86 -14.87
C ARG A 110 7.36 0.87 -13.87
N LEU A 111 6.80 2.04 -13.55
CA LEU A 111 5.58 2.21 -12.76
C LEU A 111 4.36 2.28 -13.69
N GLN A 112 3.65 1.17 -13.83
CA GLN A 112 2.43 1.09 -14.63
C GLN A 112 1.23 1.53 -13.80
N ILE A 113 0.39 2.39 -14.36
CA ILE A 113 -0.82 2.89 -13.71
C ILE A 113 -2.03 2.40 -14.50
N CYS A 114 -2.98 1.74 -13.83
CA CYS A 114 -4.23 1.26 -14.37
C CYS A 114 -5.39 1.86 -13.58
N GLN A 115 -6.30 2.56 -14.24
CA GLN A 115 -7.50 3.07 -13.59
C GLN A 115 -8.59 1.98 -13.58
N ALA A 116 -9.15 1.69 -12.40
CA ALA A 116 -10.15 0.66 -12.22
C ALA A 116 -11.22 1.10 -11.20
N PHE A 117 -12.37 1.54 -11.71
CA PHE A 117 -13.50 2.01 -10.89
C PHE A 117 -14.53 0.91 -10.58
N GLU A 118 -14.36 -0.26 -11.18
CA GLU A 118 -15.21 -1.45 -11.00
C GLU A 118 -14.32 -2.67 -10.72
N VAL A 119 -14.84 -3.65 -9.97
CA VAL A 119 -14.04 -4.82 -9.56
C VAL A 119 -13.63 -5.65 -10.78
N GLU A 120 -14.48 -5.71 -11.80
CA GLU A 120 -14.24 -6.39 -13.07
C GLU A 120 -12.98 -5.86 -13.77
N THR A 121 -12.75 -4.54 -13.74
CA THR A 121 -11.53 -3.93 -14.30
C THR A 121 -10.30 -4.31 -13.48
N VAL A 122 -10.43 -4.44 -12.15
CA VAL A 122 -9.35 -4.95 -11.31
C VAL A 122 -9.02 -6.39 -11.66
N PHE A 123 -10.01 -7.27 -11.86
CA PHE A 123 -9.78 -8.64 -12.31
C PHE A 123 -9.00 -8.68 -13.62
N GLN A 124 -9.39 -7.85 -14.60
CA GLN A 124 -8.70 -7.74 -15.89
C GLN A 124 -7.25 -7.24 -15.74
N ALA A 125 -7.02 -6.23 -14.90
CA ALA A 125 -5.69 -5.72 -14.63
C ALA A 125 -4.78 -6.79 -14.02
N LEU A 126 -5.30 -7.56 -13.06
CA LEU A 126 -4.58 -8.65 -12.41
C LEU A 126 -4.28 -9.83 -13.37
N ASP A 127 -5.13 -10.06 -14.37
CA ASP A 127 -4.88 -11.08 -15.41
C ASP A 127 -3.72 -10.71 -16.34
N THR A 128 -3.35 -9.43 -16.43
CA THR A 128 -2.15 -8.99 -17.16
C THR A 128 -0.85 -9.31 -16.41
N VAL A 129 -0.92 -9.58 -15.10
CA VAL A 129 0.25 -9.85 -14.28
C VAL A 129 0.77 -11.26 -14.59
N PRO A 130 2.00 -11.41 -15.12
CA PRO A 130 2.53 -12.72 -15.49
C PRO A 130 2.62 -13.64 -14.28
N THR A 131 1.99 -14.82 -14.40
CA THR A 131 2.05 -15.86 -13.36
C THR A 131 3.28 -16.77 -13.51
N SER A 132 4.05 -16.60 -14.57
CA SER A 132 5.31 -17.30 -14.84
C SER A 132 6.43 -16.31 -15.16
N ASN A 133 7.61 -16.55 -14.60
CA ASN A 133 8.81 -15.75 -14.88
C ASN A 133 9.45 -16.23 -16.19
N LEU A 134 9.00 -15.69 -17.32
CA LEU A 134 9.69 -15.85 -18.60
C LEU A 134 10.76 -14.75 -18.73
N SER A 135 11.99 -15.15 -19.02
CA SER A 135 13.22 -14.51 -18.50
C SER A 135 13.77 -13.28 -19.23
N ASN A 136 12.97 -12.49 -19.97
CA ASN A 136 13.52 -11.40 -20.82
C ASN A 136 12.86 -10.01 -20.67
N THR A 137 11.93 -9.80 -19.75
CA THR A 137 11.29 -8.48 -19.47
C THR A 137 11.35 -8.15 -17.99
N PRO A 138 11.25 -6.86 -17.59
CA PRO A 138 11.08 -6.51 -16.18
C PRO A 138 9.91 -7.30 -15.58
N SER A 139 10.18 -7.99 -14.49
CA SER A 139 9.18 -8.82 -13.83
C SER A 139 8.30 -7.94 -12.93
N MET A 140 6.98 -8.12 -13.02
CA MET A 140 6.04 -7.45 -12.13
C MET A 140 6.29 -7.94 -10.69
N ARG A 141 6.91 -7.10 -9.86
CA ARG A 141 7.32 -7.47 -8.48
C ARG A 141 6.38 -6.91 -7.43
N VAL A 142 5.65 -5.84 -7.73
CA VAL A 142 4.72 -5.21 -6.79
C VAL A 142 3.41 -4.89 -7.50
N VAL A 143 2.30 -5.17 -6.82
CA VAL A 143 0.97 -4.72 -7.23
C VAL A 143 0.37 -3.91 -6.09
N VAL A 144 -0.12 -2.72 -6.39
CA VAL A 144 -0.83 -1.87 -5.44
C VAL A 144 -2.26 -1.75 -5.92
N ILE A 145 -3.21 -2.09 -5.06
CA ILE A 145 -4.56 -1.54 -5.14
C ILE A 145 -4.57 -0.43 -4.10
N ASP A 146 -4.82 0.81 -4.53
CA ASP A 146 -4.99 1.87 -3.56
C ASP A 146 -6.31 1.66 -2.80
N THR A 147 -7.34 2.47 -2.99
CA THR A 147 -8.51 2.49 -2.12
C THR A 147 -9.46 1.36 -2.45
N VAL A 148 -9.20 0.14 -1.99
CA VAL A 148 -10.06 -1.03 -2.27
C VAL A 148 -11.49 -0.87 -1.73
N THR A 149 -11.66 0.00 -0.74
CA THR A 149 -12.95 0.29 -0.11
C THR A 149 -13.94 0.90 -1.09
N THR A 150 -13.49 1.71 -2.07
CA THR A 150 -14.37 2.32 -3.08
C THR A 150 -15.06 1.26 -3.94
N LEU A 151 -14.36 0.15 -4.20
CA LEU A 151 -14.84 -0.96 -5.00
C LEU A 151 -15.72 -1.92 -4.19
N LEU A 152 -15.26 -2.31 -3.00
CA LEU A 152 -15.89 -3.38 -2.24
C LEU A 152 -17.00 -2.89 -1.31
N SER A 153 -16.89 -1.69 -0.72
CA SER A 153 -17.88 -1.22 0.25
C SER A 153 -19.31 -1.16 -0.29
N PRO A 154 -19.58 -0.69 -1.53
CA PRO A 154 -20.94 -0.70 -2.09
C PRO A 154 -21.49 -2.13 -2.27
N LEU A 155 -20.63 -3.09 -2.57
CA LEU A 155 -21.01 -4.49 -2.84
C LEU A 155 -21.31 -5.27 -1.56
N LEU A 156 -20.77 -4.85 -0.41
CA LEU A 156 -21.00 -5.51 0.87
C LEU A 156 -22.42 -5.26 1.43
N SER A 157 -23.20 -4.38 0.81
CA SER A 157 -24.59 -4.09 1.15
C SER A 157 -25.61 -4.63 0.12
N PRO A 158 -25.31 -5.76 -0.56
CA PRO A 158 -25.99 -7.02 -0.20
C PRO A 158 -25.02 -8.15 0.23
N MET A 159 -25.24 -8.68 1.45
CA MET A 159 -24.23 -9.43 2.21
C MET A 159 -23.66 -10.70 1.54
N PRO A 160 -24.44 -11.61 0.92
CA PRO A 160 -23.85 -12.84 0.37
C PRO A 160 -23.01 -12.61 -0.90
N GLN A 161 -23.50 -11.76 -1.82
CA GLN A 161 -22.85 -11.54 -3.11
C GLN A 161 -21.58 -10.70 -2.96
N GLY A 162 -21.61 -9.64 -2.14
CA GLY A 162 -20.42 -8.81 -1.88
C GLY A 162 -19.27 -9.61 -1.28
N HIS A 163 -19.57 -10.49 -0.32
CA HIS A 163 -18.53 -11.35 0.26
C HIS A 163 -17.98 -12.38 -0.72
N ALA A 164 -18.80 -12.91 -1.64
CA ALA A 164 -18.33 -13.80 -2.69
C ALA A 164 -17.35 -13.09 -3.64
N ILE A 165 -17.67 -11.87 -4.06
CA ILE A 165 -16.79 -11.04 -4.91
C ILE A 165 -15.49 -10.71 -4.19
N MET A 166 -15.56 -10.25 -2.93
CA MET A 166 -14.38 -10.00 -2.10
C MET A 166 -13.51 -11.24 -1.97
N THR A 167 -14.10 -12.41 -1.73
CA THR A 167 -13.35 -13.68 -1.64
C THR A 167 -12.69 -14.05 -2.97
N ALA A 168 -13.39 -13.85 -4.10
CA ALA A 168 -12.85 -14.10 -5.42
C ALA A 168 -11.65 -13.19 -5.74
N LEU A 169 -11.77 -11.89 -5.45
CA LEU A 169 -10.69 -10.92 -5.61
C LEU A 169 -9.48 -11.32 -4.76
N MET A 170 -9.68 -11.59 -3.47
CA MET A 170 -8.59 -12.00 -2.58
C MET A 170 -7.94 -13.31 -3.04
N ARG A 171 -8.69 -14.24 -3.64
CA ARG A 171 -8.12 -15.46 -4.23
C ARG A 171 -7.23 -15.15 -5.43
N GLN A 172 -7.62 -14.21 -6.29
CA GLN A 172 -6.78 -13.80 -7.43
C GLN A 172 -5.53 -13.05 -6.95
N LEU A 173 -5.66 -12.15 -5.97
CA LEU A 173 -4.51 -11.49 -5.34
C LEU A 173 -3.54 -12.49 -4.72
N ARG A 174 -4.04 -13.59 -4.16
CA ARG A 174 -3.19 -14.69 -3.67
C ARG A 174 -2.44 -15.42 -4.78
N VAL A 175 -3.01 -15.53 -5.98
CA VAL A 175 -2.31 -16.09 -7.14
C VAL A 175 -1.21 -15.15 -7.60
N VAL A 176 -1.50 -13.85 -7.70
CA VAL A 176 -0.52 -12.80 -8.02
C VAL A 176 0.61 -12.75 -6.98
N ALA A 177 0.25 -12.90 -5.70
CA ALA A 177 1.17 -12.94 -4.57
C ALA A 177 2.11 -14.15 -4.58
N ARG A 178 2.05 -15.03 -5.58
CA ARG A 178 3.08 -16.07 -5.79
C ARG A 178 4.34 -15.52 -6.44
N ASN A 179 4.26 -14.36 -7.11
CA ASN A 179 5.36 -13.73 -7.85
C ASN A 179 5.62 -12.27 -7.43
N ALA A 180 4.62 -11.58 -6.91
CA ALA A 180 4.70 -10.17 -6.51
C ALA A 180 4.30 -9.96 -5.04
N THR A 181 4.74 -8.86 -4.44
CA THR A 181 4.15 -8.35 -3.20
C THR A 181 2.94 -7.49 -3.56
N VAL A 182 1.82 -7.72 -2.88
CA VAL A 182 0.55 -7.04 -3.12
C VAL A 182 0.24 -6.14 -1.93
N PHE A 183 0.07 -4.85 -2.18
CA PHE A 183 -0.48 -3.89 -1.22
C PHE A 183 -1.95 -3.63 -1.53
N VAL A 184 -2.77 -3.60 -0.49
CA VAL A 184 -4.18 -3.24 -0.59
C VAL A 184 -4.48 -2.15 0.44
N ILE A 185 -4.77 -0.93 -0.02
CA ILE A 185 -5.07 0.20 0.87
C ILE A 185 -6.56 0.16 1.23
N ASN A 186 -6.85 -0.07 2.50
CA ASN A 186 -8.21 -0.14 3.01
C ASN A 186 -8.47 1.07 3.91
N ASP A 187 -9.48 1.86 3.54
CA ASP A 187 -9.95 2.97 4.34
C ASP A 187 -10.41 2.50 5.73
N THR A 188 -10.69 3.47 6.59
CA THR A 188 -11.19 3.20 7.93
C THR A 188 -12.56 3.80 8.17
N VAL A 189 -13.33 3.11 9.00
CA VAL A 189 -14.64 3.55 9.50
C VAL A 189 -14.57 3.76 11.01
N ALA A 190 -15.39 4.66 11.53
CA ALA A 190 -15.56 4.79 12.98
C ALA A 190 -16.16 3.51 13.56
N VAL A 191 -15.67 3.09 14.73
CA VAL A 191 -16.22 1.93 15.44
C VAL A 191 -17.64 2.23 15.93
N ASP A 192 -17.87 3.45 16.41
CA ASP A 192 -19.16 3.99 16.83
C ASP A 192 -19.28 5.44 16.31
N ALA A 193 -20.47 5.81 15.83
CA ALA A 193 -20.79 7.19 15.46
C ALA A 193 -20.56 8.18 16.63
N LYS A 194 -20.71 7.71 17.88
CA LYS A 194 -20.44 8.48 19.10
C LYS A 194 -18.95 8.59 19.44
N GLN A 195 -18.12 7.71 18.89
CA GLN A 195 -16.67 7.67 19.12
C GLN A 195 -15.90 7.75 17.79
N PRO A 196 -16.03 8.86 17.04
CA PRO A 196 -15.49 8.98 15.68
C PRO A 196 -13.95 8.92 15.58
N LYS A 197 -13.27 9.06 16.73
CA LYS A 197 -11.81 8.94 16.85
C LYS A 197 -11.33 7.49 16.86
N ILE A 198 -12.15 6.56 17.35
CA ILE A 198 -11.79 5.15 17.39
C ILE A 198 -12.18 4.55 16.04
N ARG A 199 -11.19 4.10 15.28
CA ARG A 199 -11.35 3.63 13.90
C ARG A 199 -10.94 2.19 13.74
N LYS A 200 -11.50 1.54 12.73
CA LYS A 200 -11.18 0.18 12.30
C LYS A 200 -11.15 0.11 10.77
N PRO A 201 -10.48 -0.89 10.17
CA PRO A 201 -10.54 -1.10 8.72
C PRO A 201 -11.98 -1.21 8.21
N ALA A 202 -12.29 -0.60 7.07
CA ALA A 202 -13.64 -0.40 6.56
C ALA A 202 -14.32 -1.70 6.11
N LEU A 203 -13.55 -2.60 5.50
CA LEU A 203 -14.05 -3.88 4.99
C LEU A 203 -14.33 -4.94 6.07
N GLY A 204 -14.16 -4.57 7.34
CA GLY A 204 -14.52 -5.41 8.48
C GLY A 204 -13.56 -6.59 8.71
N PRO A 205 -13.85 -7.40 9.75
CA PRO A 205 -12.91 -8.39 10.25
C PRO A 205 -12.61 -9.49 9.23
N SER A 206 -13.60 -9.92 8.43
CA SER A 206 -13.44 -10.98 7.42
C SER A 206 -12.33 -10.68 6.42
N PHE A 207 -12.20 -9.42 5.99
CA PHE A 207 -11.17 -8.98 5.06
C PHE A 207 -9.77 -9.10 5.66
N THR A 208 -9.60 -8.71 6.92
CA THR A 208 -8.34 -8.83 7.66
C THR A 208 -7.89 -10.30 7.84
N PHE A 209 -8.79 -11.28 7.70
CA PHE A 209 -8.41 -12.71 7.66
C PHE A 209 -7.98 -13.19 6.27
N MET A 210 -8.13 -12.38 5.21
CA MET A 210 -7.74 -12.74 3.85
C MET A 210 -6.32 -12.26 3.49
N THR A 211 -5.80 -11.24 4.19
CA THR A 211 -4.43 -10.74 4.09
C THR A 211 -3.43 -11.51 4.97
N ASP A 212 -2.13 -11.32 4.74
CA ASP A 212 -1.03 -11.91 5.51
C ASP A 212 -0.68 -11.05 6.73
N ALA A 213 -0.68 -9.74 6.56
CA ALA A 213 -0.53 -8.77 7.61
C ALA A 213 -1.34 -7.51 7.31
N THR A 214 -1.62 -6.77 8.38
CA THR A 214 -2.25 -5.46 8.36
C THR A 214 -1.31 -4.47 9.02
N LEU A 215 -0.83 -3.51 8.24
CA LEU A 215 -0.09 -2.35 8.74
C LEU A 215 -1.09 -1.24 9.07
N TRP A 216 -0.94 -0.65 10.25
CA TRP A 216 -1.77 0.43 10.73
C TRP A 216 -0.96 1.72 10.87
N LEU A 217 -1.32 2.74 10.10
CA LEU A 217 -0.75 4.07 10.19
C LEU A 217 -1.57 4.92 11.16
N ALA A 218 -0.93 5.49 12.17
CA ALA A 218 -1.54 6.45 13.08
C ALA A 218 -0.75 7.76 13.03
N SER A 219 -1.45 8.90 13.08
CA SER A 219 -0.78 10.19 13.23
C SER A 219 -0.34 10.34 14.68
N VAL A 220 0.92 10.71 14.91
CA VAL A 220 1.36 11.14 16.23
C VAL A 220 0.91 12.58 16.35
N GLY A 221 -0.11 12.83 17.18
CA GLY A 221 -0.64 14.18 17.39
C GLY A 221 0.48 15.20 17.62
N ASP A 222 0.24 16.41 17.11
CA ASP A 222 1.17 17.53 17.02
C ASP A 222 2.03 17.67 18.29
N ARG A 223 3.31 17.28 18.20
CA ARG A 223 4.28 17.41 19.30
C ARG A 223 4.90 18.80 19.28
N GLY A 224 4.08 19.86 19.17
CA GLY A 224 4.47 21.24 19.50
C GLY A 224 5.72 21.81 18.84
N GLU A 225 6.23 21.21 17.76
CA GLU A 225 7.37 21.70 16.99
C GLU A 225 6.88 21.99 15.57
N ASP A 226 6.64 23.28 15.34
CA ASP A 226 6.11 23.90 14.13
C ASP A 226 7.17 23.91 13.01
N ASP A 227 7.55 22.73 12.51
CA ASP A 227 8.48 22.57 11.38
C ASP A 227 7.76 22.12 10.09
N GLY A 228 6.43 22.23 10.04
CA GLY A 228 5.62 21.83 8.87
C GLY A 228 5.67 20.33 8.52
N SER A 229 6.38 19.50 9.29
CA SER A 229 6.51 18.06 9.05
C SER A 229 5.47 17.24 9.84
N THR A 230 4.81 16.30 9.18
CA THR A 230 3.80 15.43 9.81
C THR A 230 4.40 14.10 10.23
N SER A 231 4.42 13.82 11.53
CA SER A 231 4.92 12.56 12.07
C SER A 231 3.84 11.49 12.14
N HIS A 232 4.13 10.31 11.60
CA HIS A 232 3.25 9.15 11.66
C HIS A 232 3.97 7.96 12.32
N VAL A 233 3.20 7.12 13.00
CA VAL A 233 3.65 5.85 13.57
C VAL A 233 2.96 4.73 12.81
N VAL A 234 3.77 3.80 12.32
CA VAL A 234 3.29 2.54 11.73
C VAL A 234 3.34 1.46 12.79
N GLN A 235 2.24 0.72 12.93
CA GLN A 235 2.12 -0.41 13.84
C GLN A 235 1.69 -1.66 13.09
N LEU A 236 2.15 -2.83 13.54
CA LEU A 236 1.65 -4.09 13.05
C LEU A 236 0.33 -4.39 13.78
N TYR A 237 -0.79 -4.12 13.12
CA TYR A 237 -2.12 -4.36 13.69
C TYR A 237 -2.45 -5.85 13.75
N ARG A 238 -2.02 -6.59 12.72
CA ARG A 238 -2.18 -8.03 12.64
C ARG A 238 -1.10 -8.65 11.76
N THR A 239 -0.70 -9.86 12.11
CA THR A 239 0.17 -10.69 11.26
C THR A 239 -0.16 -12.17 11.40
N LYS A 240 -0.06 -12.90 10.28
CA LYS A 240 0.04 -14.38 10.26
C LYS A 240 1.50 -14.83 10.07
N ILE A 241 2.41 -13.88 10.04
CA ILE A 241 3.81 -14.09 9.75
C ILE A 241 4.55 -14.18 11.08
N THR A 242 5.24 -15.29 11.26
CA THR A 242 6.24 -15.43 12.32
C THR A 242 7.54 -14.84 11.79
N VAL A 243 7.91 -13.64 12.27
CA VAL A 243 9.25 -13.10 12.06
C VAL A 243 10.10 -13.61 13.22
N SER A 244 11.07 -14.49 12.98
CA SER A 244 12.03 -14.91 14.00
C SER A 244 12.97 -13.73 14.26
N SER A 245 12.91 -13.21 15.48
CA SER A 245 13.85 -12.20 16.01
C SER A 245 15.25 -12.77 16.22
#